data_AF-A0A6V7RNS0-F1
#
_entry.id   AF-A0A6V7RNS0-F1
#
_cell.length_a   1.000
_cell.length_b   1.000
_cell.length_c   1.000
_cell.angle_alpha   90.00
_cell.angle_beta   90.00
_cell.angle_gamma   90.00
#
_symmetry.space_group_name_H-M   'P 1'
#
loop_
_entity.id
_entity.type
_entity.pdbx_description
1 polymer ?
#
loop_
_entity_poly.entity_id
_entity_poly.type
_entity_poly.pdbx_seq_one_letter_code
_entity_poly.pdbx_strand_id
1 'polypeptide(L)' 'MYILAYSILTPLIAVFLPMVLNNENGWLITILMSMLGIIFSVTNLIEKRDKIAIIVLVANIGVFIYSIFATINYWTN' A
#
# COMPACT_ATOMS: atom_id res chain seq x y z
N MET A 1 6.59 12.43 13.27
CA MET A 1 7.10 12.71 11.91
C MET A 1 7.36 11.40 11.16
N TYR A 2 7.95 10.39 11.81
CA TYR A 2 8.27 9.09 11.19
C TYR A 2 7.09 8.29 10.63
N ILE A 3 5.94 8.23 11.32
CA ILE A 3 4.78 7.41 10.89
C ILE A 3 4.21 7.88 9.54
N LEU A 4 4.08 9.20 9.31
CA LEU A 4 3.60 9.75 8.04
C LEU A 4 4.53 9.36 6.87
N ALA A 5 5.85 9.41 7.10
CA ALA A 5 6.83 9.02 6.08
C ALA A 5 6.69 7.55 5.69
N TYR A 6 6.49 6.65 6.68
CA TYR A 6 6.21 5.24 6.40
C TYR A 6 4.91 5.04 5.63
N SER A 7 3.86 5.80 5.94
CA SER A 7 2.57 5.76 5.22
C SER A 7 2.70 6.16 3.74
N ILE A 8 3.59 7.10 3.43
CA ILE A 8 3.83 7.60 2.06
C ILE A 8 4.76 6.68 1.28
N LEU A 9 5.77 6.11 1.94
CA LEU A 9 6.73 5.21 1.31
C LEU A 9 6.12 3.85 0.98
N THR A 10 5.18 3.37 1.78
CA THR A 10 4.51 2.06 1.54
C THR A 10 3.85 1.96 0.17
N PRO A 11 2.99 2.89 -0.28
CA PRO A 11 2.35 2.78 -1.59
C PRO A 11 3.35 2.98 -2.74
N LEU A 12 4.38 3.80 -2.56
CA LEU A 12 5.47 3.95 -3.53
C LEU A 12 6.23 2.63 -3.73
N ILE A 13 6.70 2.03 -2.63
CA ILE A 13 7.41 0.74 -2.67
C ILE A 13 6.51 -0.35 -3.24
N ALA A 14 5.25 -0.39 -2.80
CA ALA A 14 4.24 -1.35 -3.25
C ALA A 14 4.03 -1.29 -4.78
N VAL A 15 3.92 -0.11 -5.39
CA VAL A 15 3.72 0.01 -6.84
C VAL A 15 4.92 -0.48 -7.65
N PHE A 16 6.14 -0.28 -7.16
CA PHE A 16 7.36 -0.67 -7.89
C PHE A 16 7.81 -2.11 -7.62
N LEU A 17 7.44 -2.69 -6.47
CA LEU A 17 7.82 -4.05 -6.11
C LEU A 17 7.48 -5.12 -7.16
N PRO A 18 6.26 -5.16 -7.73
CA PRO A 18 5.91 -6.18 -8.72
C PRO A 18 6.67 -5.99 -10.04
N MET A 19 7.09 -4.76 -10.38
CA MET A 19 7.95 -4.51 -11.54
C MET A 19 9.36 -5.08 -11.36
N VAL A 20 9.87 -5.10 -10.12
CA VAL A 20 11.22 -5.62 -9.81
C VAL A 20 11.20 -7.15 -9.69
N LEU A 21 10.18 -7.71 -9.04
CA LEU A 21 10.12 -9.14 -8.73
C LEU A 21 9.57 -9.99 -9.89
N ASN A 22 8.78 -9.39 -10.79
CA ASN A 22 8.29 -10.00 -12.03
C ASN A 22 7.67 -11.41 -11.86
N ASN A 23 7.08 -11.68 -10.69
CA ASN A 23 6.47 -12.96 -10.30
C ASN A 23 5.26 -12.75 -9.36
N GLU A 24 4.52 -13.82 -9.04
CA GLU A 24 3.35 -13.77 -8.15
C GLU A 24 3.66 -13.19 -6.74
N ASN A 25 4.90 -13.36 -6.28
CA ASN A 25 5.32 -12.90 -4.96
C ASN A 25 5.39 -11.37 -4.89
N GLY A 26 5.65 -10.70 -6.01
CA GLY A 26 5.65 -9.23 -6.08
C GLY A 26 4.29 -8.64 -5.69
N TRP A 27 3.21 -9.19 -6.23
CA TRP A 27 1.86 -8.72 -5.91
C TRP A 27 1.43 -9.10 -4.49
N LEU A 28 1.80 -10.29 -4.01
CA LEU A 28 1.53 -10.70 -2.61
C LEU A 28 2.21 -9.78 -1.58
N ILE A 29 3.48 -9.44 -1.79
CA ILE A 29 4.19 -8.53 -0.88
C ILE A 29 3.60 -7.11 -0.97
N THR A 30 3.13 -6.70 -2.15
CA THR A 30 2.42 -5.43 -2.36
C THR A 30 1.12 -5.35 -1.54
N ILE A 31 0.37 -6.45 -1.45
CA ILE A 31 -0.82 -6.56 -0.58
C ILE A 31 -0.41 -6.34 0.89
N LEU A 32 0.62 -7.03 1.38
CA LEU A 32 1.09 -6.89 2.76
C LEU A 32 1.57 -5.46 3.08
N MET A 33 2.32 -4.85 2.16
CA MET A 33 2.83 -3.49 2.29
C MET A 33 1.70 -2.46 2.30
N SER A 34 0.71 -2.61 1.43
CA SER A 34 -0.45 -1.69 1.40
C SER A 34 -1.33 -1.84 2.64
N MET A 35 -1.48 -3.04 3.23
CA MET A 35 -2.12 -3.21 4.54
C MET A 35 -1.39 -2.45 5.65
N LEU A 36 -0.06 -2.52 5.71
CA LEU A 36 0.73 -1.74 6.67
C LEU A 36 0.58 -0.23 6.43
N GLY A 37 0.57 0.20 5.16
CA GLY A 37 0.35 1.59 4.79
C GLY A 37 -1.02 2.12 5.24
N ILE A 38 -2.08 1.32 5.11
CA ILE A 38 -3.41 1.62 5.63
C ILE A 38 -3.37 1.78 7.15
N ILE A 39 -2.77 0.82 7.87
CA ILE A 39 -2.68 0.86 9.34
C ILE A 39 -1.97 2.13 9.79
N PHE A 40 -0.80 2.45 9.23
CA PHE A 40 -0.06 3.66 9.59
C PHE A 40 -0.82 4.93 9.26
N SER A 41 -1.53 4.97 8.13
CA SER A 41 -2.34 6.13 7.75
C SER A 41 -3.51 6.34 8.73
N VAL A 42 -4.19 5.26 9.14
CA VAL A 42 -5.27 5.30 10.15
C VAL A 42 -4.74 5.73 11.51
N THR A 43 -3.65 5.13 12.00
CA THR A 43 -3.02 5.54 13.26
C THR A 43 -2.67 7.02 13.25
N ASN A 44 -2.13 7.52 12.15
CA ASN A 44 -1.76 8.93 12.04
C ASN A 44 -2.98 9.88 11.97
N LEU A 45 -4.09 9.44 11.38
CA LEU A 45 -5.37 10.16 11.43
C LEU A 45 -5.93 10.24 12.85
N ILE A 46 -5.85 9.15 13.60
CA ILE A 46 -6.33 9.08 14.99
C ILE A 46 -5.46 9.95 15.90
N GLU A 47 -4.13 9.81 15.82
CA GLU A 47 -3.20 10.48 16.74
C GLU A 47 -2.99 11.96 16.41
N LYS A 48 -2.93 12.32 15.11
CA LYS A 48 -2.47 13.66 14.69
C LYS A 48 -3.48 14.44 13.88
N ARG A 49 -4.59 13.80 13.47
CA ARG A 49 -5.63 14.39 12.61
C ARG A 49 -5.06 15.08 11.36
N ASP A 50 -3.95 14.53 10.85
CA ASP A 50 -3.24 15.11 9.71
C ASP A 50 -4.06 14.88 8.43
N LYS A 51 -4.41 15.97 7.73
CA LYS A 51 -5.18 15.91 6.48
C LYS A 51 -4.41 15.16 5.38
N ILE A 52 -3.08 15.19 5.42
CA ILE A 52 -2.24 14.45 4.47
C ILE A 52 -2.42 12.95 4.64
N ALA A 53 -2.63 12.48 5.86
CA ALA A 53 -2.86 11.06 6.13
C ALA A 53 -4.15 10.53 5.49
N ILE A 54 -5.14 11.38 5.19
CA ILE A 54 -6.36 10.98 4.45
C ILE A 54 -5.99 10.66 2.99
N ILE A 55 -5.21 11.53 2.35
CA ILE A 55 -4.80 11.35 0.94
C ILE A 55 -3.98 10.06 0.82
N VAL A 56 -3.06 9.85 1.76
CA VAL A 56 -2.20 8.68 1.81
C VAL A 56 -2.98 7.40 2.12
N LEU A 57 -4.01 7.48 2.97
CA LEU A 57 -4.92 6.36 3.23
C LEU A 57 -5.65 5.94 1.95
N VAL A 58 -6.22 6.90 1.21
CA VAL A 58 -6.92 6.63 -0.05
C VAL A 58 -5.98 6.00 -1.08
N ALA A 59 -4.75 6.51 -1.20
CA ALA A 59 -3.74 5.93 -2.09
C ALA A 59 -3.41 4.48 -1.71
N ASN A 60 -3.20 4.21 -0.41
CA ASN A 60 -2.91 2.85 0.07
C ASN A 60 -4.08 1.88 -0.17
N ILE A 61 -5.32 2.31 0.01
CA ILE A 61 -6.52 1.51 -0.31
C ILE A 61 -6.59 1.22 -1.82
N GLY A 62 -6.34 2.22 -2.66
CA GLY A 62 -6.32 2.05 -4.12
C GLY A 62 -5.27 1.04 -4.56
N VAL A 63 -4.05 1.15 -4.03
CA VAL A 63 -2.98 0.17 -4.27
C VAL A 63 -3.39 -1.21 -3.77
N PHE A 64 -3.95 -1.33 -2.57
CA PHE A 64 -4.40 -2.62 -2.02
C PHE A 64 -5.41 -3.34 -2.92
N ILE A 65 -6.45 -2.63 -3.38
CA ILE A 65 -7.48 -3.19 -4.27
C ILE A 65 -6.85 -3.62 -5.61
N TYR A 66 -6.02 -2.76 -6.19
CA TYR A 66 -5.33 -3.09 -7.46
C TYR A 66 -4.42 -4.30 -7.31
N SER A 67 -3.71 -4.41 -6.19
CA SER A 67 -2.81 -5.54 -5.89
C SER A 67 -3.56 -6.86 -5.81
N ILE A 68 -4.75 -6.87 -5.19
CA ILE A 68 -5.61 -8.05 -5.12
C ILE A 68 -6.05 -8.44 -6.54
N PHE A 69 -6.53 -7.48 -7.32
CA PHE A 69 -6.98 -7.73 -8.69
C PHE A 69 -5.86 -8.27 -9.58
N ALA A 70 -4.67 -7.66 -9.51
CA ALA A 70 -3.49 -8.11 -10.25
C ALA A 70 -3.05 -9.52 -9.81
N THR A 71 -3.06 -9.80 -8.52
CA THR A 71 -2.77 -11.15 -8.00
C THR A 71 -3.75 -12.15 -8.59
N ILE A 72 -5.07 -11.92 -8.48
CA ILE A 72 -6.09 -12.84 -9.02
C ILE A 72 -5.90 -13.09 -10.51
N ASN A 73 -5.68 -12.03 -11.30
CA ASN A 73 -5.46 -12.17 -12.74
C ASN A 73 -4.18 -12.94 -13.09
N TYR A 74 -3.14 -12.81 -12.29
CA TYR A 74 -1.90 -13.57 -12.47
C TYR A 74 -2.12 -15.07 -12.20
N TRP A 75 -2.98 -15.44 -11.26
CA TRP A 75 -3.30 -16.86 -10.98
C TRP A 75 -4.32 -17.46 -11.94
N THR A 76 -5.09 -16.63 -12.65
CA THR A 76 -6.19 -17.08 -13.53
C THR A 76 -5.81 -17.11 -15.01
N ASN A 77 -4.73 -16.42 -15.41
CA ASN A 77 -4.16 -16.45 -16.77
C ASN A 77 -2.85 -17.22 -16.79
#